data_AF-A0A6A5C8V2-F1
#
_entry.id   AF-A0A6A5C8V2-F1
#
_cell.length_a   1.000
_cell.length_b   1.000
_cell.length_c   1.000
_cell.angle_alpha   90.00
_cell.angle_beta   90.00
_cell.angle_gamma   90.00
#
_symmetry.space_group_name_H-M   'P 1'
#
loop_
_entity.id
_entity.type
_entity.pdbx_description
1 polymer ?
#
loop_
_entity_poly.entity_id
_entity_poly.type
_entity_poly.pdbx_seq_one_letter_code
_entity_poly.pdbx_strand_id
1 'polypeptide(L)'
;MPTGHLYFVDHLNRRIRLLSPICDEGFTYVASNNSCVPFECFEVKYNDSRVCNSQGNCSALDVCSCKEGYSGNNCEIPTCYGIHGDNRTVCSSHGSCIDFNNCSYSTGYFGNQCETPICSGIHGDNQSVCSSKGNCSRFDNCTCNEGYTGYNCDIPICFGFRAYDFSNVCSNVGNCMDRDTCQCLRNDTFFKDCSLLFLKSQNLLLTFIQSSQTTNTAPSPIDLQLDFQQKEDFLKFYNGKDLNLVLELELNGQAIALKNQSIHLVNNTVTTLSFILPTISQPGNVSALLEIWDVRTSMKISKLNQ
;
A
#
# COMPACT_ATOMS: atom_id res chain seq x y z
N MET A 1 60.33 -21.28 39.86
CA MET A 1 60.95 -21.71 38.59
C MET A 1 61.96 -20.65 38.19
N PRO A 2 63.20 -21.00 37.81
CA PRO A 2 64.22 -20.01 37.48
C PRO A 2 63.76 -19.25 36.23
N THR A 3 63.77 -17.92 36.26
CA THR A 3 63.28 -17.06 35.17
C THR A 3 64.29 -16.88 34.04
N GLY A 4 65.36 -17.69 34.00
CA GLY A 4 66.52 -17.49 33.11
C GLY A 4 67.39 -16.28 33.44
N HIS A 5 67.06 -15.53 34.49
CA HIS A 5 67.79 -14.34 34.90
C HIS A 5 69.03 -14.71 35.72
N LEU A 6 70.19 -14.18 35.33
CA LEU A 6 71.43 -14.31 36.09
C LEU A 6 71.64 -13.06 36.94
N TYR A 7 71.67 -13.24 38.26
CA TYR A 7 72.04 -12.19 39.21
C TYR A 7 73.48 -12.41 39.67
N PHE A 8 74.30 -11.36 39.62
CA PHE A 8 75.64 -11.42 40.20
C PHE A 8 75.97 -10.15 40.96
N VAL A 9 76.73 -10.33 42.04
CA VAL A 9 77.15 -9.26 42.94
C VAL A 9 78.47 -8.69 42.43
N ASP A 10 78.40 -7.46 41.92
CA ASP A 10 79.57 -6.68 41.54
C ASP A 10 80.14 -6.04 42.81
N HIS A 11 81.01 -6.78 43.50
CA HIS A 11 81.62 -6.36 44.77
C HIS A 11 82.46 -5.09 44.63
N LEU A 12 83.07 -4.85 43.46
CA LEU A 12 83.90 -3.67 43.21
C LEU A 12 83.05 -2.40 43.14
N ASN A 13 81.84 -2.50 42.57
CA ASN A 13 80.92 -1.37 42.42
C ASN A 13 79.77 -1.35 43.44
N ARG A 14 79.74 -2.30 44.39
CA ARG A 14 78.67 -2.49 45.40
C ARG A 14 77.26 -2.52 44.79
N ARG A 15 77.08 -3.22 43.67
CA ARG A 15 75.78 -3.35 42.97
C ARG A 15 75.43 -4.80 42.70
N ILE A 16 74.14 -5.07 42.53
CA ILE A 16 73.65 -6.33 41.96
C ILE A 16 73.36 -6.05 40.48
N ARG A 17 73.93 -6.87 39.59
CA ARG A 17 73.66 -6.82 38.15
C ARG A 17 72.72 -7.94 37.76
N LEU A 18 71.86 -7.66 36.79
CA LEU A 18 70.88 -8.58 36.22
C LEU A 18 71.18 -8.77 34.74
N LEU A 19 71.35 -10.01 34.30
CA LEU A 19 71.32 -10.38 32.89
C LEU A 19 70.01 -11.08 32.60
N SER A 20 69.25 -10.53 31.66
CA SER A 20 68.05 -11.14 31.11
C SER A 20 68.37 -11.83 29.79
N PRO A 21 67.84 -13.04 29.54
CA PRO A 21 67.97 -13.68 28.24
C PRO A 21 67.23 -12.86 27.18
N ILE A 22 67.82 -12.75 25.98
CA ILE A 22 67.26 -12.06 24.83
C ILE A 22 67.18 -13.08 23.69
N CYS A 23 66.07 -13.08 22.96
CA CYS A 23 65.89 -13.89 21.75
C CYS A 23 65.76 -12.97 20.53
N ASP A 24 66.11 -13.51 19.36
CA ASP A 24 65.90 -12.85 18.08
C ASP A 24 64.40 -12.67 17.77
N GLU A 25 64.08 -11.79 16.82
CA GLU A 25 62.71 -11.56 16.37
C GLU A 25 62.03 -12.87 15.93
N GLY A 26 60.79 -13.09 16.35
CA GLY A 26 60.07 -14.35 16.10
C GLY A 26 60.28 -15.44 17.16
N PHE A 27 61.15 -15.22 18.16
CA PHE A 27 61.45 -16.21 19.20
C PHE A 27 61.13 -15.70 20.61
N THR A 28 60.72 -16.62 21.48
CA THR A 28 60.49 -16.37 22.91
C THR A 28 61.37 -17.28 23.76
N TYR A 29 61.82 -16.77 24.90
CA TYR A 29 62.67 -17.52 25.81
C TYR A 29 61.84 -18.46 26.70
N VAL A 30 62.12 -19.76 26.63
CA VAL A 30 61.47 -20.77 27.46
C VAL A 30 62.42 -21.22 28.57
N ALA A 31 62.08 -20.88 29.81
CA ALA A 31 62.93 -21.16 30.96
C ALA A 31 63.06 -22.66 31.29
N SER A 32 62.10 -23.50 30.88
CA SER A 32 62.12 -24.94 31.16
C SER A 32 63.18 -25.71 30.38
N ASN A 33 63.54 -25.24 29.17
CA ASN A 33 64.56 -25.83 28.32
C ASN A 33 65.76 -24.88 28.09
N ASN A 34 65.75 -23.70 28.71
CA ASN A 34 66.78 -22.67 28.62
C ASN A 34 67.12 -22.29 27.16
N SER A 35 66.10 -22.23 26.30
CA SER A 35 66.24 -22.03 24.85
C SER A 35 65.26 -20.98 24.31
N CYS A 36 65.65 -20.37 23.19
CA CYS A 36 64.75 -19.55 22.38
C CYS A 36 63.96 -20.48 21.44
N VAL A 37 62.63 -20.43 21.52
CA VAL A 37 61.73 -21.19 20.64
C VAL A 37 60.88 -20.21 19.82
N PRO A 38 60.51 -20.54 18.56
CA PRO A 38 59.59 -19.71 17.80
C PRO A 38 58.31 -19.49 18.59
N PHE A 39 57.81 -18.26 18.69
CA PHE A 39 56.50 -18.06 19.29
C PHE A 39 55.39 -18.41 18.28
N GLU A 40 54.24 -18.79 18.81
CA GLU A 40 53.05 -19.16 18.06
C GLU A 40 51.91 -18.23 18.50
N CYS A 41 50.97 -17.99 17.60
CA CYS A 41 49.71 -17.34 17.93
C CYS A 41 48.60 -18.36 17.70
N PHE A 42 47.88 -18.73 18.76
CA PHE A 42 46.74 -19.65 18.69
C PHE A 42 47.10 -20.95 17.98
N GLU A 43 48.20 -21.57 18.40
CA GLU A 43 48.73 -22.84 17.86
C GLU A 43 49.21 -22.78 16.40
N VAL A 44 49.40 -21.57 15.85
CA VAL A 44 49.93 -21.34 14.51
C VAL A 44 51.27 -20.61 14.59
N LYS A 45 52.29 -21.11 13.90
CA LYS A 45 53.63 -20.52 13.86
C LYS A 45 53.59 -19.08 13.35
N TYR A 46 54.38 -18.19 13.95
CA TYR A 46 54.41 -16.76 13.61
C TYR A 46 54.65 -16.44 12.12
N ASN A 47 55.29 -17.35 11.37
CA ASN A 47 55.64 -17.21 9.96
C ASN A 47 54.75 -18.01 8.99
N ASP A 48 53.73 -18.71 9.50
CA ASP A 48 52.74 -19.39 8.66
C ASP A 48 51.76 -18.37 8.08
N SER A 49 51.39 -18.50 6.81
CA SER A 49 50.48 -17.56 6.14
C SER A 49 49.07 -17.53 6.75
N ARG A 50 48.69 -18.55 7.53
CA ARG A 50 47.38 -18.67 8.18
C ARG A 50 47.33 -18.04 9.57
N VAL A 51 48.47 -17.62 10.11
CA VAL A 51 48.55 -17.02 11.45
C VAL A 51 47.65 -15.79 11.52
N CYS A 52 47.03 -15.53 12.69
CA CYS A 52 46.12 -14.39 12.85
C CYS A 52 45.01 -14.36 11.79
N ASN A 53 44.44 -15.54 11.46
CA ASN A 53 43.46 -15.75 10.39
C ASN A 53 43.88 -15.26 9.00
N SER A 54 45.18 -15.12 8.73
CA SER A 54 45.72 -14.44 7.52
C SER A 54 45.40 -12.94 7.46
N GLN A 55 44.85 -12.37 8.53
CA GLN A 55 44.37 -11.00 8.67
C GLN A 55 45.18 -10.17 9.67
N GLY A 56 46.38 -10.63 10.02
CA GLY A 56 47.29 -9.93 10.90
C GLY A 56 48.68 -10.55 10.90
N ASN A 57 49.55 -9.99 11.72
CA ASN A 57 50.88 -10.51 11.99
C ASN A 57 50.97 -10.96 13.45
N CYS A 58 51.62 -12.09 13.72
CA CYS A 58 51.88 -12.55 15.08
C CYS A 58 53.08 -11.76 15.64
N SER A 59 52.84 -10.98 16.70
CA SER A 59 53.81 -10.02 17.26
C SER A 59 54.45 -10.49 18.57
N ALA A 60 53.78 -11.38 19.29
CA ALA A 60 54.30 -12.11 20.45
C ALA A 60 53.46 -13.38 20.65
N LEU A 61 53.79 -14.20 21.65
CA LEU A 61 53.03 -15.41 22.00
C LEU A 61 51.54 -15.07 22.22
N ASP A 62 50.67 -15.65 21.40
CA ASP A 62 49.21 -15.41 21.39
C ASP A 62 48.79 -13.93 21.25
N VAL A 63 49.65 -13.08 20.67
CA VAL A 63 49.36 -11.66 20.42
C VAL A 63 49.43 -11.34 18.92
N CYS A 64 48.25 -11.17 18.32
CA CYS A 64 48.11 -10.74 16.93
C CYS A 64 47.98 -9.22 16.79
N SER A 65 48.68 -8.66 15.80
CA SER A 65 48.50 -7.29 15.31
C SER A 65 47.68 -7.33 14.02
N CYS A 66 46.39 -6.98 14.12
CA CYS A 66 45.44 -7.12 13.02
C CYS A 66 45.60 -6.04 11.94
N LYS A 67 45.29 -6.42 10.70
CA LYS A 67 45.14 -5.50 9.57
C LYS A 67 43.93 -4.59 9.79
N GLU A 68 43.93 -3.44 9.11
CA GLU A 68 42.78 -2.55 9.08
C GLU A 68 41.52 -3.31 8.67
N GLY A 69 40.43 -3.10 9.41
CA GLY A 69 39.16 -3.78 9.16
C GLY A 69 38.98 -5.11 9.88
N TYR A 70 39.97 -5.63 10.63
CA TYR A 70 39.85 -6.86 11.41
C TYR A 70 40.15 -6.62 12.88
N SER A 71 39.52 -7.42 13.74
CA SER A 71 39.59 -7.34 15.19
C SER A 71 39.42 -8.71 15.83
N GLY A 72 39.44 -8.79 17.16
CA GLY A 72 39.48 -10.06 17.89
C GLY A 72 40.91 -10.46 18.24
N ASN A 73 41.05 -11.47 19.11
CA ASN A 73 42.36 -11.85 19.62
C ASN A 73 43.24 -12.52 18.55
N ASN A 74 42.62 -13.15 17.56
CA ASN A 74 43.24 -13.84 16.44
C ASN A 74 42.89 -13.18 15.09
N CYS A 75 42.43 -11.92 15.08
CA CYS A 75 41.97 -11.19 13.90
C CYS A 75 40.82 -11.86 13.13
N GLU A 76 39.95 -12.57 13.85
CA GLU A 76 38.84 -13.36 13.32
C GLU A 76 37.55 -12.57 13.07
N ILE A 77 37.43 -11.34 13.61
CA ILE A 77 36.22 -10.53 13.52
C ILE A 77 36.41 -9.43 12.46
N PRO A 78 35.82 -9.58 11.25
CA PRO A 78 35.85 -8.55 10.23
C PRO A 78 34.95 -7.36 10.60
N THR A 79 35.22 -6.21 10.01
CA THR A 79 34.40 -5.00 10.06
C THR A 79 33.69 -4.84 8.72
N CYS A 80 32.38 -4.70 8.74
CA CYS A 80 31.58 -4.46 7.55
C CYS A 80 30.98 -3.06 7.61
N TYR A 81 31.36 -2.20 6.67
CA TYR A 81 30.82 -0.85 6.51
C TYR A 81 30.90 -0.01 7.79
N GLY A 82 32.02 -0.15 8.52
CA GLY A 82 32.27 0.56 9.78
C GLY A 82 31.62 -0.06 11.02
N ILE A 83 30.96 -1.22 10.90
CA ILE A 83 30.36 -1.95 12.02
C ILE A 83 31.11 -3.26 12.24
N HIS A 84 31.50 -3.56 13.48
CA HIS A 84 32.14 -4.84 13.83
C HIS A 84 31.21 -6.03 13.55
N GLY A 85 31.76 -7.12 13.01
CA GLY A 85 31.02 -8.31 12.61
C GLY A 85 30.28 -9.05 13.74
N ASP A 86 30.63 -8.81 15.00
CA ASP A 86 29.95 -9.33 16.18
C ASP A 86 28.79 -8.45 16.67
N ASN A 87 28.62 -7.26 16.09
CA ASN A 87 27.52 -6.36 16.42
C ASN A 87 26.22 -6.81 15.75
N ARG A 88 25.11 -6.84 16.50
CA ARG A 88 23.79 -7.26 16.01
C ARG A 88 23.23 -6.41 14.87
N THR A 89 23.74 -5.20 14.68
CA THR A 89 23.32 -4.27 13.62
C THR A 89 24.13 -4.38 12.34
N VAL A 90 25.20 -5.19 12.33
CA VAL A 90 26.01 -5.42 11.13
C VAL A 90 25.15 -6.02 10.02
N CYS A 91 25.45 -5.67 8.77
CA CYS A 91 24.70 -6.13 7.60
C CYS A 91 23.17 -5.95 7.78
N SER A 92 22.78 -4.77 8.27
CA SER A 92 21.39 -4.37 8.50
C SER A 92 20.58 -5.32 9.40
N SER A 93 21.25 -6.11 10.27
CA SER A 93 20.62 -7.19 11.05
C SER A 93 19.98 -8.30 10.20
N HIS A 94 20.29 -8.36 8.91
CA HIS A 94 19.71 -9.29 7.93
C HIS A 94 20.77 -10.13 7.22
N GLY A 95 21.97 -10.19 7.79
CA GLY A 95 23.08 -10.97 7.26
C GLY A 95 24.20 -11.12 8.27
N SER A 96 25.31 -11.67 7.80
CA SER A 96 26.54 -11.85 8.58
C SER A 96 27.71 -11.20 7.86
N CYS A 97 28.59 -10.54 8.62
CA CYS A 97 29.85 -10.01 8.09
C CYS A 97 30.83 -11.17 7.91
N ILE A 98 31.10 -11.54 6.66
CA ILE A 98 31.94 -12.70 6.32
C ILE A 98 33.37 -12.30 5.95
N ASP A 99 33.58 -11.04 5.56
CA ASP A 99 34.89 -10.47 5.27
C ASP A 99 34.83 -8.93 5.38
N PHE A 100 35.97 -8.24 5.28
CA PHE A 100 36.01 -6.78 5.35
C PHE A 100 35.09 -6.14 4.28
N ASN A 101 34.12 -5.35 4.73
CA ASN A 101 33.05 -4.76 3.89
C ASN A 101 32.27 -5.78 3.03
N ASN A 102 32.21 -7.04 3.45
CA ASN A 102 31.51 -8.09 2.72
C ASN A 102 30.46 -8.77 3.62
N CYS A 103 29.19 -8.58 3.27
CA CYS A 103 28.06 -9.16 3.96
C CYS A 103 27.49 -10.34 3.17
N SER A 104 27.23 -11.44 3.87
CA SER A 104 26.36 -12.51 3.38
C SER A 104 24.93 -12.22 3.81
N TYR A 105 23.99 -12.15 2.86
CA TYR A 105 22.58 -11.92 3.16
C TYR A 105 21.86 -13.18 3.64
N SER A 106 20.88 -12.97 4.52
CA SER A 106 19.89 -13.98 4.90
C SER A 106 18.82 -14.11 3.81
N THR A 107 18.09 -15.23 3.81
CA THR A 107 16.94 -15.43 2.92
C THR A 107 15.99 -14.24 2.98
N GLY A 108 15.63 -13.70 1.82
CA GLY A 108 14.65 -12.61 1.72
C GLY A 108 15.23 -11.20 1.76
N TYR A 109 16.55 -11.05 1.81
CA TYR A 109 17.24 -9.76 1.74
C TYR A 109 18.35 -9.81 0.69
N PHE A 110 18.70 -8.64 0.16
CA PHE A 110 19.85 -8.45 -0.72
C PHE A 110 20.44 -7.05 -0.52
N GLY A 111 21.47 -6.75 -1.29
CA GLY A 111 22.22 -5.49 -1.21
C GLY A 111 23.56 -5.70 -0.53
N ASN A 112 24.43 -4.70 -0.66
CA ASN A 112 25.80 -4.76 -0.16
C ASN A 112 25.86 -4.88 1.37
N GLN A 113 24.83 -4.39 2.06
CA GLN A 113 24.65 -4.43 3.51
C GLN A 113 23.40 -5.22 3.93
N CYS A 114 22.84 -6.04 3.04
CA CYS A 114 21.58 -6.79 3.28
C CYS A 114 20.38 -5.88 3.62
N GLU A 115 20.40 -4.65 3.12
CA GLU A 115 19.47 -3.58 3.47
C GLU A 115 18.15 -3.65 2.71
N THR A 116 18.11 -4.33 1.56
CA THR A 116 16.93 -4.31 0.70
C THR A 116 16.12 -5.60 0.85
N PRO A 117 14.87 -5.53 1.34
CA PRO A 117 14.00 -6.69 1.45
C PRO A 117 13.52 -7.17 0.09
N ILE A 118 13.12 -8.42 0.03
CA ILE A 118 12.46 -9.04 -1.12
C ILE A 118 11.00 -9.29 -0.74
N CYS A 119 10.07 -8.88 -1.59
CA CYS A 119 8.64 -9.15 -1.41
C CYS A 119 8.10 -9.89 -2.63
N SER A 120 7.51 -11.07 -2.40
CA SER A 120 6.98 -11.93 -3.48
C SER A 120 8.01 -12.23 -4.57
N GLY A 121 9.26 -12.42 -4.16
CA GLY A 121 10.39 -12.67 -5.07
C GLY A 121 10.88 -11.45 -5.85
N ILE A 122 10.34 -10.26 -5.60
CA ILE A 122 10.75 -9.01 -6.24
C ILE A 122 11.54 -8.16 -5.23
N HIS A 123 12.67 -7.62 -5.67
CA HIS A 123 13.51 -6.73 -4.87
C HIS A 123 12.76 -5.46 -4.49
N GLY A 124 12.90 -5.01 -3.23
CA GLY A 124 12.20 -3.85 -2.70
C GLY A 124 12.53 -2.51 -3.37
N ASP A 125 13.66 -2.41 -4.07
CA ASP A 125 14.06 -1.27 -4.89
C ASP A 125 13.50 -1.30 -6.32
N ASN A 126 12.89 -2.41 -6.73
CA ASN A 126 12.29 -2.56 -8.05
C ASN A 126 10.92 -1.87 -8.08
N GLN A 127 10.67 -1.10 -9.14
CA GLN A 127 9.40 -0.38 -9.33
C GLN A 127 8.16 -1.29 -9.40
N SER A 128 8.31 -2.57 -9.79
CA SER A 128 7.20 -3.52 -9.86
C SER A 128 6.85 -4.19 -8.53
N VAL A 129 7.67 -4.00 -7.48
CA VAL A 129 7.42 -4.58 -6.16
C VAL A 129 6.07 -4.11 -5.61
N CYS A 130 5.37 -5.01 -4.90
CA CYS A 130 4.04 -4.72 -4.36
C CYS A 130 3.08 -4.15 -5.44
N SER A 131 3.14 -4.71 -6.64
CA SER A 131 2.34 -4.32 -7.82
C SER A 131 2.48 -2.84 -8.21
N SER A 132 3.59 -2.19 -7.84
CA SER A 132 3.78 -0.74 -7.98
C SER A 132 2.77 0.11 -7.20
N LYS A 133 2.01 -0.49 -6.28
CA LYS A 133 0.94 0.13 -5.47
C LYS A 133 1.21 -0.01 -3.96
N GLY A 134 2.44 -0.29 -3.58
CA GLY A 134 2.86 -0.36 -2.19
C GLY A 134 4.37 -0.28 -2.05
N ASN A 135 4.84 -0.40 -0.81
CA ASN A 135 6.26 -0.40 -0.49
C ASN A 135 6.65 -1.69 0.24
N CYS A 136 7.77 -2.29 -0.17
CA CYS A 136 8.36 -3.45 0.48
C CYS A 136 9.29 -2.98 1.60
N SER A 137 8.78 -2.90 2.82
CA SER A 137 9.55 -2.40 3.97
C SER A 137 10.25 -3.51 4.77
N ARG A 138 9.79 -4.75 4.62
CA ARG A 138 10.35 -5.95 5.25
C ARG A 138 10.16 -7.14 4.31
N PHE A 139 10.91 -8.21 4.54
CA PHE A 139 10.76 -9.46 3.79
C PHE A 139 9.28 -9.88 3.71
N ASP A 140 8.79 -10.06 2.48
CA ASP A 140 7.45 -10.54 2.18
C ASP A 140 6.31 -9.71 2.82
N ASN A 141 6.58 -8.43 3.09
CA ASN A 141 5.61 -7.51 3.65
C ASN A 141 5.46 -6.24 2.80
N CYS A 142 4.37 -6.19 2.04
CA CYS A 142 3.95 -5.02 1.30
C CYS A 142 3.04 -4.13 2.14
N THR A 143 3.46 -2.89 2.36
CA THR A 143 2.59 -1.83 2.89
C THR A 143 1.90 -1.13 1.73
N CYS A 144 0.59 -1.32 1.58
CA CYS A 144 -0.15 -0.81 0.42
C CYS A 144 -0.45 0.68 0.51
N ASN A 145 -0.39 1.33 -0.65
CA ASN A 145 -0.84 2.70 -0.82
C ASN A 145 -2.36 2.79 -0.62
N GLU A 146 -2.83 3.97 -0.26
CA GLU A 146 -4.26 4.23 -0.11
C GLU A 146 -5.03 3.87 -1.40
N GLY A 147 -6.11 3.10 -1.24
CA GLY A 147 -6.92 2.60 -2.35
C GLY A 147 -6.51 1.23 -2.89
N TYR A 148 -5.52 0.56 -2.28
CA TYR A 148 -5.12 -0.81 -2.61
C TYR A 148 -5.03 -1.69 -1.37
N THR A 149 -5.19 -2.99 -1.56
CA THR A 149 -5.11 -4.02 -0.52
C THR A 149 -4.63 -5.34 -1.12
N GLY A 150 -4.64 -6.41 -0.32
CA GLY A 150 -4.06 -7.70 -0.69
C GLY A 150 -2.61 -7.83 -0.25
N TYR A 151 -2.08 -9.04 -0.36
CA TYR A 151 -0.72 -9.36 0.04
C TYR A 151 0.33 -8.62 -0.80
N ASN A 152 0.02 -8.38 -2.08
CA ASN A 152 0.90 -7.70 -3.05
C ASN A 152 0.36 -6.34 -3.49
N CYS A 153 -0.60 -5.76 -2.77
CA CYS A 153 -1.23 -4.49 -3.12
C CYS A 153 -1.86 -4.48 -4.53
N ASP A 154 -2.27 -5.65 -4.99
CA ASP A 154 -2.82 -5.95 -6.32
C ASP A 154 -4.34 -5.79 -6.36
N ILE A 155 -5.00 -5.64 -5.22
CA ILE A 155 -6.45 -5.54 -5.13
C ILE A 155 -6.86 -4.07 -4.97
N PRO A 156 -7.45 -3.42 -5.99
CA PRO A 156 -7.93 -2.06 -5.86
C PRO A 156 -9.17 -1.98 -4.97
N ILE A 157 -9.36 -0.80 -4.38
CA ILE A 157 -10.54 -0.40 -3.63
C ILE A 157 -11.26 0.66 -4.47
N CYS A 158 -12.52 0.39 -4.80
CA CYS A 158 -13.40 1.32 -5.51
C CYS A 158 -14.50 1.78 -4.56
N PHE A 159 -14.53 3.08 -4.27
CA PHE A 159 -15.58 3.74 -3.48
C PHE A 159 -15.81 3.07 -2.12
N GLY A 160 -14.71 2.64 -1.47
CA GLY A 160 -14.72 1.99 -0.15
C GLY A 160 -14.90 0.47 -0.18
N PHE A 161 -15.14 -0.14 -1.34
CA PHE A 161 -15.30 -1.59 -1.49
C PHE A 161 -14.12 -2.22 -2.21
N ARG A 162 -13.69 -3.41 -1.77
CA ARG A 162 -12.63 -4.17 -2.44
C ARG A 162 -13.13 -4.70 -3.78
N ALA A 163 -12.24 -4.85 -4.76
CA ALA A 163 -12.59 -5.31 -6.11
C ALA A 163 -13.37 -6.64 -6.17
N TYR A 164 -13.18 -7.54 -5.19
CA TYR A 164 -13.89 -8.81 -5.11
C TYR A 164 -15.16 -8.79 -4.25
N ASP A 165 -15.54 -7.64 -3.68
CA ASP A 165 -16.84 -7.46 -3.02
C ASP A 165 -17.93 -7.19 -4.06
N PHE A 166 -18.22 -8.20 -4.88
CA PHE A 166 -19.13 -8.11 -6.03
C PHE A 166 -20.54 -7.63 -5.66
N SER A 167 -20.95 -7.81 -4.40
CA SER A 167 -22.26 -7.38 -3.90
C SER A 167 -22.40 -5.86 -3.80
N ASN A 168 -21.30 -5.13 -3.61
CA ASN A 168 -21.32 -3.70 -3.31
C ASN A 168 -20.46 -2.87 -4.28
N VAL A 169 -19.33 -3.42 -4.73
CA VAL A 169 -18.38 -2.71 -5.58
C VAL A 169 -19.03 -2.33 -6.91
N CYS A 170 -18.79 -1.10 -7.37
CA CYS A 170 -19.34 -0.59 -8.62
C CYS A 170 -20.87 -0.81 -8.75
N SER A 171 -21.58 -0.63 -7.62
CA SER A 171 -23.03 -0.82 -7.53
C SER A 171 -23.53 -2.20 -7.97
N ASN A 172 -22.69 -3.25 -7.87
CA ASN A 172 -22.98 -4.62 -8.32
C ASN A 172 -23.34 -4.72 -9.82
N VAL A 173 -22.93 -3.73 -10.62
CA VAL A 173 -23.21 -3.65 -12.06
C VAL A 173 -21.95 -3.28 -12.86
N GLY A 174 -20.78 -3.37 -12.23
CA GLY A 174 -19.50 -3.03 -12.83
C GLY A 174 -18.35 -3.78 -12.19
N ASN A 175 -17.19 -3.73 -12.85
CA ASN A 175 -15.93 -4.26 -12.34
C ASN A 175 -15.04 -3.13 -11.84
N CYS A 176 -14.39 -3.31 -10.69
CA CYS A 176 -13.37 -2.38 -10.21
C CYS A 176 -12.06 -2.64 -10.98
N MET A 177 -11.66 -1.68 -11.80
CA MET A 177 -10.49 -1.80 -12.68
C MET A 177 -9.22 -1.24 -12.05
N ASP A 178 -9.36 -0.16 -11.27
CA ASP A 178 -8.30 0.48 -10.50
C ASP A 178 -8.93 1.30 -9.36
N ARG A 179 -8.14 1.96 -8.50
CA ARG A 179 -8.64 2.80 -7.40
C ARG A 179 -9.75 3.74 -7.88
N ASP A 180 -10.92 3.66 -7.24
CA ASP A 180 -12.11 4.46 -7.53
C ASP A 180 -12.49 4.51 -9.03
N THR A 181 -12.18 3.44 -9.77
CA THR A 181 -12.38 3.35 -11.21
C THR A 181 -13.19 2.10 -11.54
N CYS A 182 -14.46 2.30 -11.87
CA CYS A 182 -15.36 1.23 -12.28
C CYS A 182 -15.52 1.17 -13.81
N GLN A 183 -15.50 -0.05 -14.35
CA GLN A 183 -16.02 -0.34 -15.68
C GLN A 183 -17.44 -0.85 -15.54
N CYS A 184 -18.42 -0.04 -15.95
CA CYS A 184 -19.82 -0.45 -15.94
C CYS A 184 -20.08 -1.50 -17.02
N LEU A 185 -20.75 -2.60 -16.66
CA LEU A 185 -21.04 -3.70 -17.57
C LEU A 185 -22.27 -3.45 -18.44
N ARG A 186 -23.11 -2.50 -18.06
CA ARG A 186 -24.30 -2.10 -18.81
C ARG A 186 -24.07 -0.76 -19.50
N ASN A 187 -24.56 -0.64 -20.74
CA ASN A 187 -24.46 0.60 -21.52
C ASN A 187 -25.41 1.71 -21.03
N ASP A 188 -26.38 1.37 -20.19
CA ASP A 188 -27.35 2.29 -19.60
C ASP A 188 -26.99 2.67 -18.16
N THR A 189 -25.89 2.14 -17.59
CA THR A 189 -25.38 2.58 -16.30
C THR A 189 -24.23 3.58 -16.45
N PHE A 190 -24.23 4.60 -15.59
CA PHE A 190 -23.33 5.75 -15.65
C PHE A 190 -22.87 6.15 -14.24
N PHE A 191 -22.10 7.24 -14.17
CA PHE A 191 -21.38 7.71 -12.97
C PHE A 191 -20.12 6.90 -12.67
N LYS A 192 -19.25 7.43 -11.79
CA LYS A 192 -17.93 6.85 -11.54
C LYS A 192 -17.97 5.47 -10.88
N ASP A 193 -19.05 5.16 -10.15
CA ASP A 193 -19.29 3.90 -9.42
C ASP A 193 -20.46 3.07 -9.99
N CYS A 194 -20.90 3.40 -11.21
CA CYS A 194 -22.05 2.79 -11.88
C CYS A 194 -23.38 2.90 -11.11
N SER A 195 -23.51 3.88 -10.19
CA SER A 195 -24.71 4.05 -9.36
C SER A 195 -25.90 4.68 -10.06
N LEU A 196 -25.75 5.12 -11.31
CA LEU A 196 -26.84 5.70 -12.09
C LEU A 196 -27.28 4.75 -13.17
N LEU A 197 -28.59 4.61 -13.35
CA LEU A 197 -29.20 3.92 -14.48
C LEU A 197 -30.10 4.90 -15.25
N PHE A 198 -29.79 5.12 -16.52
CA PHE A 198 -30.56 5.99 -17.41
C PHE A 198 -31.83 5.28 -17.89
N LEU A 199 -32.95 5.99 -17.83
CA LEU A 199 -34.23 5.49 -18.34
C LEU A 199 -34.63 6.27 -19.59
N LYS A 200 -34.69 5.58 -20.74
CA LYS A 200 -35.15 6.17 -22.00
C LYS A 200 -36.61 6.63 -21.87
N SER A 201 -36.94 7.78 -22.46
CA SER A 201 -38.29 8.37 -22.44
C SER A 201 -39.37 7.42 -22.96
N GLN A 202 -39.08 6.62 -23.98
CA GLN A 202 -40.01 5.60 -24.54
C GLN A 202 -40.43 4.51 -23.53
N ASN A 203 -39.72 4.40 -22.41
CA ASN A 203 -40.00 3.44 -21.35
C ASN A 203 -40.83 4.07 -20.21
N LEU A 204 -41.27 5.32 -20.39
CA LEU A 204 -42.11 6.03 -19.45
C LEU A 204 -43.41 6.39 -20.17
N LEU A 205 -44.51 6.26 -19.45
CA LEU A 205 -45.80 6.77 -19.88
C LEU A 205 -46.27 7.75 -18.82
N LEU A 206 -46.35 9.02 -19.18
CA LEU A 206 -47.11 10.00 -18.42
C LEU A 206 -48.53 10.00 -19.00
N THR A 207 -49.56 10.25 -18.20
CA THR A 207 -50.94 10.37 -18.71
C THR A 207 -51.75 11.31 -17.84
N PHE A 208 -52.46 12.26 -18.43
CA PHE A 208 -53.47 13.06 -17.73
C PHE A 208 -54.67 12.18 -17.37
N ILE A 209 -55.04 12.12 -16.09
CA ILE A 209 -56.19 11.32 -15.64
C ILE A 209 -57.51 11.96 -16.07
N GLN A 210 -57.50 13.27 -16.37
CA GLN A 210 -58.68 14.03 -16.77
C GLN A 210 -58.44 14.70 -18.13
N SER A 211 -59.34 14.45 -19.09
CA SER A 211 -59.20 14.88 -20.50
C SER A 211 -59.75 16.27 -20.81
N SER A 212 -60.52 16.88 -19.91
CA SER A 212 -61.06 18.23 -20.08
C SER A 212 -61.31 18.90 -18.73
N GLN A 213 -60.83 20.14 -18.56
CA GLN A 213 -61.12 20.98 -17.40
C GLN A 213 -61.49 22.39 -17.84
N THR A 214 -62.37 23.03 -17.07
CA THR A 214 -62.71 24.45 -17.19
C THR A 214 -62.21 25.16 -15.94
N THR A 215 -61.20 26.03 -16.06
CA THR A 215 -60.49 26.67 -14.92
C THR A 215 -60.99 28.08 -14.63
N ASN A 216 -62.19 28.44 -15.09
CA ASN A 216 -62.63 29.83 -15.14
C ASN A 216 -63.10 30.42 -13.79
N THR A 217 -63.25 29.62 -12.73
CA THR A 217 -63.88 30.08 -11.47
C THR A 217 -63.13 29.74 -10.19
N ALA A 218 -62.21 28.77 -10.20
CA ALA A 218 -61.36 28.41 -9.05
C ALA A 218 -60.13 27.57 -9.48
N PRO A 219 -59.05 27.52 -8.68
CA PRO A 219 -57.95 26.59 -8.90
C PRO A 219 -58.47 25.14 -8.86
N SER A 220 -58.20 24.37 -9.90
CA SER A 220 -58.65 22.99 -10.02
C SER A 220 -57.49 22.00 -9.96
N PRO A 221 -57.67 20.83 -9.32
CA PRO A 221 -56.64 19.83 -9.27
C PRO A 221 -56.50 19.14 -10.64
N ILE A 222 -55.28 18.97 -11.12
CA ILE A 222 -54.96 18.09 -12.25
C ILE A 222 -54.08 16.96 -11.75
N ASP A 223 -54.49 15.73 -12.03
CA ASP A 223 -53.71 14.54 -11.73
C ASP A 223 -53.07 13.98 -12.99
N LEU A 224 -51.77 13.71 -12.90
CA LEU A 224 -51.03 12.95 -13.89
C LEU A 224 -50.63 11.60 -13.29
N GLN A 225 -50.69 10.56 -14.10
CA GLN A 225 -50.22 9.23 -13.77
C GLN A 225 -48.89 9.00 -14.48
N LEU A 226 -47.83 8.77 -13.72
CA LEU A 226 -46.53 8.33 -14.22
C LEU A 226 -46.43 6.81 -14.10
N ASP A 227 -46.24 6.14 -15.21
CA ASP A 227 -46.05 4.69 -15.29
C ASP A 227 -44.66 4.38 -15.87
N PHE A 228 -43.89 3.57 -15.15
CA PHE A 228 -42.57 3.09 -15.54
C PHE A 228 -42.61 1.91 -16.53
N GLN A 229 -43.79 1.60 -17.08
CA GLN A 229 -44.06 0.62 -18.14
C GLN A 229 -43.43 -0.76 -17.85
N GLN A 230 -43.50 -1.19 -16.59
CA GLN A 230 -42.95 -2.47 -16.11
C GLN A 230 -41.48 -2.70 -16.49
N LYS A 231 -40.65 -1.65 -16.54
CA LYS A 231 -39.20 -1.84 -16.72
C LYS A 231 -38.57 -2.44 -15.47
N GLU A 232 -38.63 -3.77 -15.37
CA GLU A 232 -38.15 -4.52 -14.22
C GLU A 232 -36.71 -4.16 -13.84
N ASP A 233 -35.81 -4.00 -14.80
CA ASP A 233 -34.40 -3.67 -14.52
C ASP A 233 -34.26 -2.31 -13.83
N PHE A 234 -35.05 -1.32 -14.23
CA PHE A 234 -35.04 0.01 -13.61
C PHE A 234 -35.66 -0.03 -12.22
N LEU A 235 -36.82 -0.69 -12.08
CA LEU A 235 -37.51 -0.83 -10.81
C LEU A 235 -36.68 -1.62 -9.80
N LYS A 236 -35.97 -2.67 -10.22
CA LYS A 236 -35.02 -3.41 -9.38
C LYS A 236 -33.83 -2.54 -8.98
N PHE A 237 -33.26 -1.76 -9.91
CA PHE A 237 -32.10 -0.90 -9.64
C PHE A 237 -32.39 0.25 -8.68
N TYR A 238 -33.59 0.85 -8.77
CA TYR A 238 -34.03 1.95 -7.89
C TYR A 238 -34.94 1.48 -6.75
N ASN A 239 -35.10 0.17 -6.53
CA ASN A 239 -35.90 -0.34 -5.42
C ASN A 239 -35.31 0.12 -4.07
N GLY A 240 -36.14 0.76 -3.25
CA GLY A 240 -35.73 1.38 -1.99
C GLY A 240 -34.90 2.66 -2.14
N LYS A 241 -34.82 3.26 -3.33
CA LYS A 241 -34.13 4.54 -3.58
C LYS A 241 -35.14 5.66 -3.79
N ASP A 242 -34.70 6.88 -3.49
CA ASP A 242 -35.46 8.10 -3.72
C ASP A 242 -35.12 8.71 -5.09
N LEU A 243 -36.16 9.11 -5.81
CA LEU A 243 -36.06 9.92 -7.02
C LEU A 243 -36.73 11.27 -6.77
N ASN A 244 -36.19 12.32 -7.37
CA ASN A 244 -36.84 13.62 -7.41
C ASN A 244 -37.43 13.86 -8.80
N LEU A 245 -38.74 14.07 -8.84
CA LEU A 245 -39.46 14.41 -10.05
C LEU A 245 -39.60 15.93 -10.12
N VAL A 246 -39.15 16.51 -11.23
CA VAL A 246 -39.37 17.92 -11.56
C VAL A 246 -40.39 17.94 -12.69
N LEU A 247 -41.62 18.33 -12.40
CA LEU A 247 -42.68 18.46 -13.39
C LEU A 247 -42.98 19.93 -13.67
N GLU A 248 -43.01 20.28 -14.94
CA GLU A 248 -43.39 21.59 -15.44
C GLU A 248 -44.62 21.44 -16.34
N LEU A 249 -45.69 22.16 -16.01
CA LEU A 249 -46.87 22.28 -16.87
C LEU A 249 -46.71 23.52 -17.73
N GLU A 250 -46.97 23.39 -19.01
CA GLU A 250 -46.93 24.48 -19.98
C GLU A 250 -48.31 24.68 -20.61
N LEU A 251 -48.72 25.93 -20.79
CA LEU A 251 -49.87 26.30 -21.61
C LEU A 251 -49.36 27.01 -22.86
N ASN A 252 -49.64 26.44 -24.03
CA ASN A 252 -49.17 26.98 -25.32
C ASN A 252 -47.63 27.23 -25.34
N GLY A 253 -46.86 26.39 -24.64
CA GLY A 253 -45.41 26.49 -24.55
C GLY A 253 -44.85 27.48 -23.52
N GLN A 254 -45.71 28.09 -22.67
CA GLN A 254 -45.25 28.87 -21.52
C GLN A 254 -45.50 28.13 -20.21
N ALA A 255 -44.47 28.07 -19.35
CA ALA A 255 -44.55 27.49 -18.01
C ALA A 255 -45.64 28.17 -17.17
N ILE A 256 -46.59 27.37 -16.66
CA ILE A 256 -47.69 27.83 -15.82
C ILE A 256 -47.64 27.25 -14.40
N ALA A 257 -46.98 26.12 -14.20
CA ALA A 257 -46.79 25.53 -12.88
C ALA A 257 -45.51 24.66 -12.87
N LEU A 258 -44.80 24.68 -11.75
CA LEU A 258 -43.63 23.85 -11.49
C LEU A 258 -43.83 23.14 -10.15
N LYS A 259 -43.59 21.82 -10.11
CA LYS A 259 -43.63 21.04 -8.87
C LYS A 259 -42.41 20.13 -8.80
N ASN A 260 -41.78 20.15 -7.64
CA ASN A 260 -40.78 19.18 -7.26
C ASN A 260 -41.43 18.16 -6.32
N GLN A 261 -41.26 16.87 -6.61
CA GLN A 261 -41.82 15.80 -5.80
C GLN A 261 -40.81 14.68 -5.66
N SER A 262 -40.35 14.44 -4.42
CA SER A 262 -39.57 13.25 -4.11
C SER A 262 -40.50 12.03 -3.99
N ILE A 263 -40.11 10.94 -4.62
CA ILE A 263 -40.80 9.66 -4.59
C ILE A 263 -39.85 8.58 -4.10
N HIS A 264 -40.35 7.70 -3.24
CA HIS A 264 -39.63 6.51 -2.79
C HIS A 264 -40.12 5.31 -3.61
N LEU A 265 -39.26 4.70 -4.41
CA LEU A 265 -39.64 3.59 -5.28
C LEU A 265 -39.63 2.26 -4.51
N VAL A 266 -40.81 1.67 -4.28
CA VAL A 266 -40.96 0.34 -3.67
C VAL A 266 -41.93 -0.48 -4.51
N ASN A 267 -41.42 -1.27 -5.46
CA ASN A 267 -42.21 -2.10 -6.40
C ASN A 267 -43.38 -1.40 -7.14
N ASN A 268 -43.52 -0.09 -7.01
CA ASN A 268 -44.60 0.67 -7.64
C ASN A 268 -44.25 0.92 -9.10
N THR A 269 -45.04 0.36 -9.99
CA THR A 269 -44.96 0.65 -11.43
C THR A 269 -45.60 1.98 -11.78
N VAL A 270 -46.50 2.49 -10.93
CA VAL A 270 -47.33 3.66 -11.18
C VAL A 270 -47.26 4.63 -9.99
N THR A 271 -47.16 5.93 -10.27
CA THR A 271 -47.20 7.01 -9.29
C THR A 271 -48.14 8.11 -9.76
N THR A 272 -49.07 8.55 -8.91
CA THR A 272 -49.96 9.67 -9.20
C THR A 272 -49.35 10.99 -8.70
N LEU A 273 -49.41 12.02 -9.54
CA LEU A 273 -48.86 13.35 -9.31
C LEU A 273 -50.00 14.38 -9.42
N SER A 274 -50.36 15.00 -8.30
CA SER A 274 -51.43 16.00 -8.25
C SER A 274 -50.88 17.43 -8.31
N PHE A 275 -51.50 18.28 -9.12
CA PHE A 275 -51.18 19.69 -9.33
C PHE A 275 -52.40 20.54 -9.06
N ILE A 276 -52.20 21.81 -8.71
CA ILE A 276 -53.28 22.79 -8.69
C ILE A 276 -53.00 23.76 -9.83
N LEU A 277 -53.88 23.81 -10.82
CA LEU A 277 -53.76 24.79 -11.88
C LEU A 277 -54.15 26.18 -11.38
N PRO A 278 -53.39 27.24 -11.73
CA PRO A 278 -53.85 28.60 -11.57
C PRO A 278 -55.07 28.86 -12.48
N THR A 279 -55.82 29.92 -12.20
CA THR A 279 -56.93 30.34 -13.06
C THR A 279 -56.39 30.73 -14.44
N ILE A 280 -56.87 30.05 -15.49
CA ILE A 280 -56.46 30.29 -16.87
C ILE A 280 -57.60 31.02 -17.58
N SER A 281 -57.30 32.18 -18.16
CA SER A 281 -58.28 33.03 -18.84
C SER A 281 -58.42 32.74 -20.35
N GLN A 282 -57.54 31.93 -20.93
CA GLN A 282 -57.51 31.62 -22.36
C GLN A 282 -57.57 30.10 -22.62
N PRO A 283 -58.37 29.64 -23.60
CA PRO A 283 -58.33 28.24 -24.02
C PRO A 283 -56.97 27.93 -24.65
N GLY A 284 -56.46 26.73 -24.39
CA GLY A 284 -55.18 26.28 -24.94
C GLY A 284 -54.93 24.81 -24.61
N ASN A 285 -53.84 24.28 -25.17
CA ASN A 285 -53.38 22.93 -24.87
C ASN A 285 -52.39 22.99 -23.72
N VAL A 286 -52.62 22.17 -22.70
CA VAL A 286 -51.69 21.98 -21.59
C VAL A 286 -50.79 20.79 -21.94
N SER A 287 -49.48 21.01 -21.90
CA SER A 287 -48.45 19.97 -22.01
C SER A 287 -47.72 19.81 -20.67
N ALA A 288 -47.12 18.64 -20.46
CA ALA A 288 -46.36 18.33 -19.26
C ALA A 288 -44.94 17.87 -19.61
N LEU A 289 -43.96 18.57 -19.07
CA LEU A 289 -42.56 18.18 -19.10
C LEU A 289 -42.17 17.54 -17.77
N LEU A 290 -41.64 16.32 -17.82
CA LEU A 290 -41.14 15.59 -16.67
C LEU A 290 -39.63 15.40 -16.78
N GLU A 291 -38.90 15.78 -15.75
CA GLU A 291 -37.51 15.37 -15.53
C GLU A 291 -37.41 14.51 -14.28
N ILE A 292 -36.69 13.40 -14.39
CA ILE A 292 -36.44 12.48 -13.28
C ILE A 292 -34.98 12.61 -12.87
N TRP A 293 -34.75 12.87 -11.59
CA TRP A 293 -33.43 13.08 -11.01
C TRP A 293 -33.16 12.03 -9.93
N ASP A 294 -31.97 11.45 -9.95
CA ASP A 294 -31.49 10.62 -8.85
C ASP A 294 -31.09 11.52 -7.67
N VAL A 295 -31.65 11.28 -6.49
CA VAL A 295 -31.44 12.14 -5.31
C VAL A 295 -30.00 12.09 -4.83
N ARG A 296 -29.36 10.91 -4.85
CA ARG A 296 -28.01 10.70 -4.31
C ARG A 296 -26.94 11.44 -5.12
N THR A 297 -27.04 11.39 -6.44
CA THR A 297 -26.04 11.96 -7.37
C THR A 297 -26.44 13.34 -7.87
N SER A 298 -27.69 13.77 -7.66
CA SER A 298 -28.25 15.00 -8.22
C SER A 298 -28.13 15.07 -9.75
N MET A 299 -28.18 13.92 -10.43
CA MET A 299 -28.13 13.84 -11.88
C MET A 299 -29.49 13.52 -12.48
N LYS A 300 -29.78 14.12 -13.63
CA LYS A 300 -30.96 13.80 -14.44
C LYS A 300 -30.78 12.44 -15.11
N ILE A 301 -31.71 11.52 -14.85
CA ILE A 301 -31.70 10.14 -15.35
C ILE A 301 -32.76 9.88 -16.42
N SER A 302 -33.73 10.77 -16.58
CA SER A 302 -34.71 10.73 -17.67
C SER A 302 -35.36 12.09 -17.92
N LYS A 303 -35.92 12.25 -19.12
CA LYS A 303 -36.75 13.38 -19.52
C LYS A 303 -37.87 12.89 -20.42
N LEU A 304 -39.11 13.31 -20.16
CA LEU A 304 -40.30 12.99 -20.94
C LEU A 304 -41.09 14.26 -21.21
N ASN A 305 -41.71 14.35 -22.38
CA ASN A 305 -42.64 15.41 -22.75
C ASN A 305 -43.94 14.77 -23.23
N GLN A 306 -45.08 15.31 -22.79
CA GLN A 306 -46.42 14.87 -23.17
C GLN A 306 -47.33 16.05 -23.51
#